data_AF-A0A6P7GNH2-F1
#
_entry.id   AF-A0A6P7GNH2-F1
#
_cell.length_a   1.000
_cell.length_b   1.000
_cell.length_c   1.000
_cell.angle_alpha   90.00
_cell.angle_beta   90.00
_cell.angle_gamma   90.00
#
_symmetry.space_group_name_H-M   'P 1'
#
loop_
_entity.id
_entity.type
_entity.pdbx_description
1 polymer ?
#
loop_
_entity_poly.entity_id
_entity_poly.type
_entity_poly.pdbx_seq_one_letter_code
_entity_poly.pdbx_strand_id
1 'polypeptide(L)'
;MKNRILHICDDQFLSTNKRKLFDIFINNGYPRSILKQLIYNSEYYDGQLDRDAPQDFKYRRLPFIENLTNKITALFKPHSNIRIGKYSCINNKSLFSRVKDHTPTMYTTNTIYKLPCLGCDGCYIGQTSQWLKQRITQHKSDCQKYKNTCAVVDHCINTGHQFDYTNVEILQTVQHYKNRLFLEMCYITKTKKCN
;
A
#
# COMPACT_ATOMS: atom_id res chain seq x y z
N MET A 1 2.49 -25.67 9.32
CA MET A 1 3.69 -26.52 9.17
C MET A 1 3.36 -28.01 9.34
N LYS A 2 2.63 -28.43 10.40
CA LYS A 2 2.07 -29.79 10.55
C LYS A 2 1.35 -30.31 9.30
N ASN A 3 0.38 -29.56 8.76
CA ASN A 3 -0.40 -29.99 7.59
C ASN A 3 0.48 -30.24 6.35
N ARG A 4 1.58 -29.47 6.19
CA ARG A 4 2.56 -29.72 5.11
C ARG A 4 3.31 -31.04 5.30
N ILE A 5 3.70 -31.39 6.53
CA ILE A 5 4.33 -32.68 6.84
C ILE A 5 3.36 -33.83 6.57
N LEU A 6 2.08 -33.69 6.94
CA LEU A 6 1.05 -34.70 6.66
C LEU A 6 0.82 -34.93 5.16
N HIS A 7 0.96 -33.90 4.32
CA HIS A 7 0.69 -34.01 2.88
C HIS A 7 1.90 -34.37 2.02
N ILE A 8 3.12 -34.09 2.47
CA ILE A 8 4.34 -34.20 1.65
C ILE A 8 5.23 -35.34 2.12
N CYS A 9 5.23 -35.69 3.41
CA CYS A 9 6.10 -36.75 3.92
C CYS A 9 5.47 -38.12 3.75
N ASP A 10 6.30 -39.07 3.34
CA ASP A 10 5.98 -40.50 3.38
C ASP A 10 5.69 -40.95 4.82
N ASP A 11 4.74 -41.88 4.96
CA ASP A 11 4.26 -42.44 6.23
C ASP A 11 5.41 -42.98 7.10
N GLN A 12 6.43 -43.56 6.47
CA GLN A 12 7.60 -44.10 7.19
C GLN A 12 8.37 -43.02 7.98
N PHE A 13 8.38 -41.77 7.49
CA PHE A 13 9.11 -40.67 8.11
C PHE A 13 8.21 -39.72 8.91
N LEU A 14 6.91 -39.96 8.93
CA LEU A 14 5.92 -39.04 9.49
C LEU A 14 6.15 -38.78 10.99
N SER A 15 6.35 -39.84 11.77
CA SER A 15 6.61 -39.76 13.21
C SER A 15 7.92 -39.05 13.52
N THR A 16 8.97 -39.33 12.75
CA THR A 16 10.29 -38.69 12.89
C THR A 16 10.21 -37.19 12.59
N ASN A 17 9.47 -36.81 11.55
CA ASN A 17 9.31 -35.41 11.16
C ASN A 17 8.40 -34.63 12.14
N LYS A 18 7.35 -35.26 12.70
CA LYS A 18 6.54 -34.65 13.77
C LYS A 18 7.38 -34.38 15.03
N ARG A 19 8.27 -35.30 15.40
CA ARG A 19 9.20 -35.12 16.52
C ARG A 19 10.18 -33.97 16.27
N LYS A 20 10.83 -33.95 15.10
CA LYS A 20 11.72 -32.83 14.71
C LYS A 20 11.00 -31.49 14.76
N LEU A 21 9.76 -31.42 14.26
CA LEU A 21 8.94 -30.22 14.32
C LEU A 21 8.66 -29.79 15.77
N PHE A 22 8.34 -30.74 16.64
CA PHE A 22 8.12 -30.49 18.06
C PHE A 22 9.36 -29.91 18.73
N ASP A 23 10.54 -30.50 18.49
CA ASP A 23 11.80 -30.06 19.08
C ASP A 23 12.19 -28.65 18.61
N ILE A 24 11.99 -28.34 17.31
CA ILE A 24 12.20 -26.99 16.77
C ILE A 24 11.33 -25.98 17.51
N PHE A 25 10.04 -26.27 17.74
CA PHE A 25 9.16 -25.32 18.43
C PHE A 25 9.49 -25.19 19.92
N ILE A 26 9.91 -26.27 20.58
CA ILE A 26 10.38 -26.20 21.97
C ILE A 26 11.61 -25.30 22.09
N ASN A 27 12.57 -25.45 21.18
CA ASN A 27 13.78 -24.64 21.16
C ASN A 27 13.49 -23.15 20.86
N ASN A 28 12.36 -22.84 20.24
CA ASN A 28 11.88 -21.47 20.03
C ASN A 28 10.98 -20.96 21.17
N GLY A 29 10.92 -21.65 22.30
CA GLY A 29 10.23 -21.18 23.51
C GLY A 29 8.72 -21.40 23.55
N TYR A 30 8.16 -22.23 22.67
CA TYR A 30 6.72 -22.51 22.68
C TYR A 30 6.34 -23.49 23.81
N PRO A 31 5.22 -23.28 24.53
CA PRO A 31 4.78 -24.17 25.61
C PRO A 31 4.49 -25.61 25.15
N ARG A 32 5.00 -26.60 25.90
CA ARG A 32 4.84 -28.04 25.62
C ARG A 32 3.37 -28.48 25.51
N SER A 33 2.49 -27.94 26.35
CA SER A 33 1.06 -28.29 26.38
C SER A 33 0.38 -27.95 25.05
N ILE A 34 0.60 -26.75 24.55
CA ILE A 34 0.08 -26.25 23.27
C ILE A 34 0.63 -27.10 22.11
N LEU A 35 1.93 -27.39 22.11
CA LEU A 35 2.53 -28.18 21.03
C LEU A 35 2.03 -29.63 20.98
N LYS A 36 1.81 -30.24 22.15
CA LYS A 36 1.23 -31.60 22.21
C LYS A 36 -0.17 -31.62 21.60
N GLN A 37 -0.99 -30.64 21.96
CA GLN A 37 -2.32 -30.48 21.38
C GLN A 37 -2.27 -30.22 19.87
N LEU A 38 -1.41 -29.31 19.41
CA LEU A 38 -1.37 -28.93 18.00
C LEU A 38 -0.75 -30.01 17.11
N ILE A 39 0.31 -30.71 17.55
CA ILE A 39 1.07 -31.65 16.71
C ILE A 39 0.50 -33.07 16.76
N TYR A 40 0.08 -33.54 17.94
CA TYR A 40 -0.28 -34.95 18.14
C TYR A 40 -1.78 -35.21 18.32
N ASN A 41 -2.58 -34.21 18.73
CA ASN A 41 -4.04 -34.38 18.69
C ASN A 41 -4.53 -34.10 17.26
N SER A 42 -5.24 -35.07 16.68
CA SER A 42 -5.74 -35.04 15.29
C SER A 42 -7.02 -34.23 15.12
N GLU A 43 -7.59 -33.69 16.19
CA GLU A 43 -8.85 -32.94 16.17
C GLU A 43 -8.66 -31.43 16.36
N TYR A 44 -7.51 -30.87 15.92
CA TYR A 44 -7.52 -29.43 15.66
C TYR A 44 -8.29 -29.22 14.35
N TYR A 45 -9.61 -29.09 14.49
CA TYR A 45 -10.52 -28.58 13.48
C TYR A 45 -9.93 -27.25 12.96
N ASP A 46 -9.27 -27.27 11.81
CA ASP A 46 -9.31 -26.13 10.89
C ASP A 46 -10.77 -26.09 10.44
N GLY A 47 -11.63 -25.46 11.24
CA GLY A 47 -13.08 -25.45 11.07
C GLY A 47 -13.43 -25.52 9.59
N GLN A 48 -14.19 -26.53 9.16
CA GLN A 48 -14.90 -26.41 7.90
C GLN A 48 -15.62 -25.08 8.01
N LEU A 49 -15.15 -24.08 7.27
CA LEU A 49 -16.00 -22.96 6.94
C LEU A 49 -17.12 -23.68 6.20
N ASP A 50 -18.27 -23.83 6.86
CA ASP A 50 -19.55 -23.94 6.16
C ASP A 50 -19.53 -22.73 5.24
N ARG A 51 -19.04 -22.98 4.02
CA ARG A 51 -19.10 -22.00 2.96
C ARG A 51 -20.55 -22.07 2.55
N ASP A 52 -21.38 -21.42 3.35
CA ASP A 52 -22.66 -20.92 2.90
C ASP A 52 -22.44 -20.40 1.47
N ALA A 53 -23.34 -20.78 0.56
CA ALA A 53 -23.26 -20.38 -0.84
C ALA A 53 -22.87 -18.89 -0.90
N PRO A 54 -21.86 -18.50 -1.68
CA PRO A 54 -21.25 -17.17 -1.59
C PRO A 54 -22.33 -16.09 -1.71
N GLN A 55 -22.69 -15.49 -0.58
CA GLN A 55 -23.62 -14.37 -0.57
C GLN A 55 -22.89 -13.18 -1.20
N ASP A 56 -23.45 -12.63 -2.28
CA ASP A 56 -22.88 -11.52 -3.05
C ASP A 56 -22.97 -10.19 -2.29
N PHE A 57 -22.19 -10.08 -1.20
CA PHE A 57 -22.07 -8.87 -0.41
C PHE A 57 -21.02 -7.93 -0.99
N LYS A 58 -21.43 -6.69 -1.25
CA LYS A 58 -20.53 -5.58 -1.57
C LYS A 58 -20.10 -4.90 -0.28
N TYR A 59 -18.84 -5.12 0.10
CA TYR A 59 -18.24 -4.43 1.24
C TYR A 59 -17.79 -3.02 0.87
N ARG A 60 -18.12 -2.06 1.73
CA ARG A 60 -17.69 -0.65 1.64
C ARG A 60 -17.16 -0.20 3.00
N ARG A 61 -16.21 0.74 2.99
CA ARG A 61 -15.58 1.25 4.22
C ARG A 61 -15.86 2.74 4.37
N LEU A 62 -16.19 3.19 5.58
CA LEU A 62 -16.39 4.59 5.92
C LEU A 62 -15.54 5.00 7.14
N PRO A 63 -15.01 6.23 7.17
CA PRO A 63 -14.42 6.77 8.38
C PRO A 63 -15.48 6.85 9.47
N PHE A 64 -15.12 6.57 10.72
CA PHE A 64 -16.01 6.77 11.86
C PHE A 64 -15.99 8.24 12.26
N ILE A 65 -17.06 8.93 11.90
CA ILE A 65 -17.38 10.29 12.31
C ILE A 65 -18.67 10.18 13.10
N GLU A 66 -18.61 10.61 14.36
CA GLU A 66 -19.75 10.57 15.26
C GLU A 66 -20.96 11.26 14.61
N ASN A 67 -22.15 10.68 14.79
CA ASN A 67 -23.42 11.09 14.18
C ASN A 67 -23.53 10.92 12.64
N LEU A 68 -22.50 11.26 11.87
CA LEU A 68 -22.54 11.18 10.40
C LEU A 68 -22.49 9.73 9.90
N THR A 69 -21.50 8.96 10.34
CA THR A 69 -21.30 7.60 9.85
C THR A 69 -22.46 6.69 10.22
N ASN A 70 -23.08 6.93 11.38
CA ASN A 70 -24.25 6.16 11.83
C ASN A 70 -25.48 6.46 10.96
N LYS A 71 -25.74 7.73 10.62
CA LYS A 71 -26.81 8.12 9.69
C LYS A 71 -26.60 7.49 8.31
N ILE A 72 -25.39 7.58 7.77
CA ILE A 72 -25.07 6.97 6.48
C ILE A 72 -25.26 5.44 6.55
N THR A 73 -24.72 4.78 7.59
CA THR A 73 -24.89 3.33 7.76
C THR A 73 -26.36 2.93 7.86
N ALA A 74 -27.20 3.75 8.49
CA ALA A 74 -28.64 3.52 8.57
C ALA A 74 -29.34 3.56 7.19
N LEU A 75 -28.93 4.46 6.29
CA LEU A 75 -29.47 4.53 4.92
C LEU A 75 -29.21 3.26 4.11
N PHE A 76 -28.13 2.53 4.40
CA PHE A 76 -27.80 1.28 3.70
C PHE A 76 -28.38 0.02 4.35
N LYS A 77 -29.06 0.12 5.51
CA LYS A 77 -29.71 -1.04 6.16
C LYS A 77 -30.74 -1.77 5.27
N PRO A 78 -31.58 -1.09 4.47
CA PRO A 78 -32.51 -1.77 3.57
C PRO A 78 -31.82 -2.56 2.45
N HIS A 79 -30.57 -2.20 2.12
CA HIS A 79 -29.78 -2.86 1.08
C HIS A 79 -28.98 -4.02 1.70
N SER A 80 -29.62 -5.18 1.85
CA SER A 80 -29.01 -6.37 2.47
C SER A 80 -27.70 -6.80 1.81
N ASN A 81 -27.52 -6.53 0.52
CA ASN A 81 -26.30 -6.84 -0.22
C ASN A 81 -25.11 -5.89 0.05
N ILE A 82 -25.28 -4.81 0.83
CA ILE A 82 -24.20 -3.85 1.11
C ILE A 82 -23.84 -3.91 2.59
N ARG A 83 -22.55 -4.18 2.88
CA ARG A 83 -22.02 -4.18 4.25
C ARG A 83 -21.03 -3.04 4.43
N ILE A 84 -21.29 -2.17 5.40
CA ILE A 84 -20.45 -1.01 5.70
C ILE A 84 -19.57 -1.30 6.91
N GLY A 85 -18.27 -1.42 6.67
CA GLY A 85 -17.25 -1.42 7.72
C GLY A 85 -16.87 0.01 8.10
N LYS A 86 -16.62 0.25 9.40
CA LYS A 86 -16.17 1.53 9.93
C LYS A 86 -14.68 1.45 10.24
N TYR A 87 -13.92 2.51 9.96
CA TYR A 87 -12.51 2.61 10.37
C TYR A 87 -12.27 3.91 11.14
N SER A 88 -11.35 3.86 12.10
CA SER A 88 -10.95 5.06 12.84
C SER A 88 -10.18 6.02 11.96
N CYS A 89 -10.54 7.31 12.00
CA CYS A 89 -9.77 8.38 11.36
C CYS A 89 -8.41 8.57 12.01
N ILE A 90 -8.31 8.27 13.32
CA ILE A 90 -7.10 8.37 14.11
C ILE A 90 -6.48 6.97 14.21
N ASN A 91 -5.22 6.84 13.82
CA ASN A 91 -4.49 5.59 13.90
C ASN A 91 -3.27 5.72 14.83
N ASN A 92 -2.70 4.60 15.23
CA ASN A 92 -1.50 4.57 16.09
C ASN A 92 -0.35 5.38 15.48
N LYS A 93 -0.20 5.40 14.15
CA LYS A 93 0.83 6.20 13.48
C LYS A 93 0.60 7.72 13.63
N SER A 94 -0.64 8.17 13.82
CA SER A 94 -0.94 9.58 14.11
C SER A 94 -0.85 9.95 15.58
N LEU A 95 -1.05 8.99 16.50
CA LEU A 95 -1.03 9.24 17.94
C LEU A 95 0.35 9.10 18.57
N PHE A 96 1.12 8.11 18.14
CA PHE A 96 2.43 7.84 18.71
C PHE A 96 3.53 8.58 17.95
N SER A 97 4.61 8.90 18.65
CA SER A 97 5.78 9.54 18.06
C SER A 97 6.37 8.67 16.94
N ARG A 98 6.90 9.34 15.91
CA ARG A 98 7.60 8.66 14.82
C ARG A 98 8.95 8.18 15.36
N VAL A 99 8.99 6.96 15.90
CA VAL A 99 10.23 6.35 16.40
C VAL A 99 11.19 5.99 15.25
N LYS A 100 10.68 5.86 14.03
CA LYS A 100 11.49 5.54 12.84
C LYS A 100 12.02 6.80 12.15
N ASP A 101 13.24 6.70 11.66
CA ASP A 101 13.86 7.73 10.82
C ASP A 101 13.03 8.04 9.58
N HIS A 102 13.05 9.30 9.19
CA HIS A 102 12.38 9.75 7.99
C HIS A 102 13.09 9.21 6.74
N THR A 103 12.33 8.59 5.84
CA THR A 103 12.87 8.17 4.53
C THR A 103 13.16 9.42 3.69
N PRO A 104 14.39 9.64 3.20
CA PRO A 104 14.69 10.82 2.41
C PRO A 104 13.78 10.90 1.17
N THR A 105 13.34 12.12 0.83
CA THR A 105 12.39 12.42 -0.26
C THR A 105 12.71 11.68 -1.56
N MET A 106 13.99 11.66 -1.95
CA MET A 106 14.46 11.03 -3.19
C MET A 106 14.30 9.50 -3.24
N TYR A 107 14.21 8.83 -2.09
CA TYR A 107 14.07 7.37 -1.98
C TYR A 107 12.63 6.93 -1.68
N THR A 108 11.66 7.80 -1.93
CA THR A 108 10.23 7.47 -1.85
C THR A 108 9.71 6.93 -3.19
N THR A 109 8.77 5.98 -3.14
CA THR A 109 8.06 5.42 -4.30
C THR A 109 6.59 5.79 -4.28
N ASN A 110 5.90 5.59 -5.40
CA ASN A 110 4.45 5.77 -5.49
C ASN A 110 4.00 7.18 -5.10
N THR A 111 4.73 8.18 -5.58
CA THR A 111 4.54 9.58 -5.22
C THR A 111 3.92 10.38 -6.34
N ILE A 112 3.17 11.40 -5.96
CA ILE A 112 2.80 12.55 -6.78
C ILE A 112 3.73 13.67 -6.33
N TYR A 113 4.48 14.22 -7.26
CA TYR A 113 5.52 15.21 -6.98
C TYR A 113 5.33 16.46 -7.83
N LYS A 114 5.84 17.57 -7.32
CA LYS A 114 5.90 18.87 -8.00
C LYS A 114 7.36 19.21 -8.27
N LEU A 115 7.61 19.62 -9.51
CA LEU A 115 8.91 19.99 -10.04
C LEU A 115 8.82 21.44 -10.53
N PRO A 116 9.39 22.42 -9.81
CA PRO A 116 9.31 23.82 -10.21
C PRO A 116 10.24 24.14 -11.38
N CYS A 117 9.83 25.08 -12.23
CA CYS A 117 10.69 25.66 -13.26
C CYS A 117 11.57 26.76 -12.67
N LEU A 118 12.81 26.89 -13.15
CA LEU A 118 13.73 27.96 -12.75
C LEU A 118 13.59 29.23 -13.60
N GLY A 119 13.00 29.13 -14.79
CA GLY A 119 12.86 30.25 -15.73
C GLY A 119 11.49 30.93 -15.71
N CYS A 120 10.50 30.38 -15.03
CA CYS A 120 9.18 30.98 -14.89
C CYS A 120 8.45 30.46 -13.64
N ASP A 121 7.30 31.06 -13.31
CA ASP A 121 6.42 30.61 -12.22
C ASP A 121 5.74 29.25 -12.49
N GLY A 122 6.08 28.60 -13.60
CA GLY A 122 5.55 27.30 -14.00
C GLY A 122 6.09 26.16 -13.14
N CYS A 123 5.37 25.06 -13.14
CA CYS A 123 5.78 23.82 -12.49
C CYS A 123 5.28 22.62 -13.28
N TYR A 124 5.79 21.45 -12.96
CA TYR A 124 5.28 20.18 -13.45
C TYR A 124 4.87 19.31 -12.26
N ILE A 125 3.65 18.80 -12.30
CA ILE A 125 3.10 17.81 -11.39
C ILE A 125 2.99 16.50 -12.16
N GLY A 126 3.65 15.48 -11.63
CA GLY A 126 3.60 14.14 -12.18
C GLY A 126 3.56 13.08 -11.10
N GLN A 127 3.13 11.87 -11.48
CA GLN A 127 3.25 10.69 -10.62
C GLN A 127 4.39 9.76 -11.05
N THR A 128 4.87 8.96 -10.10
CA THR A 128 5.78 7.84 -10.37
C THR A 128 5.53 6.67 -9.43
N SER A 129 5.67 5.44 -9.94
CA SER A 129 5.76 4.22 -9.13
C SER A 129 7.20 3.89 -8.72
N GLN A 130 8.19 4.41 -9.44
CA GLN A 130 9.62 4.22 -9.20
C GLN A 130 10.11 5.09 -8.04
N TRP A 131 11.39 4.95 -7.67
CA TRP A 131 12.02 5.95 -6.79
C TRP A 131 11.98 7.33 -7.45
N LEU A 132 11.63 8.34 -6.66
CA LEU A 132 11.60 9.72 -7.13
C LEU A 132 12.94 10.12 -7.78
N LYS A 133 14.07 9.73 -7.19
CA LYS A 133 15.41 9.93 -7.73
C LYS A 133 15.56 9.45 -9.18
N GLN A 134 15.06 8.25 -9.48
CA GLN A 134 15.14 7.66 -10.82
C GLN A 134 14.29 8.47 -11.81
N ARG A 135 13.07 8.83 -11.42
CA ARG A 135 12.17 9.64 -12.27
C ARG A 135 12.76 11.02 -12.59
N ILE A 136 13.38 11.67 -11.60
CA ILE A 136 14.03 12.97 -11.78
C ILE A 136 15.27 12.85 -12.68
N THR A 137 16.06 11.79 -12.51
CA THR A 137 17.22 11.52 -13.38
C THR A 137 16.79 11.27 -14.82
N GLN A 138 15.69 10.54 -15.01
CA GLN A 138 15.10 10.32 -16.33
C GLN A 138 14.68 11.65 -16.97
N HIS A 139 13.93 12.49 -16.27
CA HIS A 139 13.52 13.80 -16.76
C HIS A 139 14.72 14.67 -17.17
N LYS A 140 15.74 14.72 -16.32
CA LYS A 140 16.99 15.45 -16.63
C LYS A 140 17.65 14.93 -17.90
N SER A 141 17.76 13.60 -18.05
CA SER A 141 18.37 13.01 -19.24
C SER A 141 17.54 13.22 -20.51
N ASP A 142 16.21 13.12 -20.41
CA ASP A 142 15.30 13.27 -21.54
C ASP A 142 15.26 14.73 -22.02
N CYS A 143 15.33 15.71 -21.12
CA CYS A 143 15.46 17.13 -21.47
C CYS A 143 16.79 17.42 -22.19
N GLN A 144 17.90 16.88 -21.70
CA GLN A 144 19.22 17.04 -22.34
C GLN A 144 19.28 16.43 -23.75
N LYS A 145 18.52 15.36 -23.98
CA LYS A 145 18.45 14.65 -25.26
C LYS A 145 17.30 15.13 -26.16
N TYR A 146 16.53 16.13 -25.71
CA TYR A 146 15.34 16.62 -26.40
C TYR A 146 14.38 15.51 -26.86
N LYS A 147 14.21 14.49 -26.01
CA LYS A 147 13.29 13.38 -26.30
C LYS A 147 11.86 13.83 -26.04
N ASN A 148 11.04 13.88 -27.08
CA ASN A 148 9.62 14.22 -26.93
C ASN A 148 8.83 13.08 -26.25
N THR A 149 8.93 12.99 -24.93
CA THR A 149 8.34 11.91 -24.11
C THR A 149 7.34 12.41 -23.09
N CYS A 150 7.43 13.68 -22.67
CA CYS A 150 6.56 14.24 -21.64
C CYS A 150 6.59 15.77 -21.61
N ALA A 151 5.58 16.35 -20.95
CA ALA A 151 5.40 17.80 -20.80
C ALA A 151 6.62 18.54 -20.18
N VAL A 152 7.43 17.86 -19.37
CA VAL A 152 8.68 18.44 -18.83
C VAL A 152 9.65 18.75 -19.98
N VAL A 153 9.80 17.82 -20.92
CA VAL A 153 10.70 18.00 -22.06
C VAL A 153 10.11 19.00 -23.05
N ASP A 154 8.80 18.95 -23.29
CA ASP A 154 8.12 19.93 -24.15
C ASP A 154 8.31 21.35 -23.62
N HIS A 155 8.17 21.56 -22.31
CA HIS A 155 8.45 22.84 -21.69
C HIS A 155 9.91 23.26 -21.92
N CYS A 156 10.88 22.38 -21.65
CA CYS A 156 12.30 22.69 -21.84
C CYS A 156 12.63 23.04 -23.30
N ILE A 157 12.04 22.34 -24.28
CA ILE A 157 12.24 22.60 -25.72
C ILE A 157 11.65 23.97 -26.09
N ASN A 158 10.42 24.25 -25.66
CA ASN A 158 9.68 25.43 -26.10
C ASN A 158 10.16 26.73 -25.43
N THR A 159 10.59 26.66 -24.16
CA THR A 159 11.00 27.85 -23.40
C THR A 159 12.51 27.97 -23.24
N GLY A 160 13.27 26.89 -23.45
CA GLY A 160 14.70 26.83 -23.12
C GLY A 160 14.97 26.85 -21.61
N HIS A 161 13.95 26.81 -20.76
CA HIS A 161 14.11 26.84 -19.31
C HIS A 161 14.57 25.48 -18.76
N GLN A 162 15.09 25.51 -17.54
CA GLN A 162 15.45 24.33 -16.78
C GLN A 162 14.54 24.17 -15.56
N PHE A 163 14.29 22.93 -15.17
CA PHE A 163 13.59 22.60 -13.94
C PHE A 163 14.56 22.48 -12.76
N ASP A 164 14.07 22.81 -11.56
CA ASP A 164 14.81 22.64 -10.32
C ASP A 164 14.75 21.18 -9.84
N TYR A 165 15.76 20.41 -10.22
CA TYR A 165 15.86 19.00 -9.85
C TYR A 165 16.29 18.75 -8.40
N THR A 166 16.64 19.81 -7.66
CA THR A 166 17.04 19.71 -6.24
C THR A 166 15.87 19.95 -5.30
N ASN A 167 15.00 20.92 -5.60
CA ASN A 167 13.87 21.31 -4.77
C ASN A 167 12.57 20.63 -5.20
N VAL A 168 12.62 19.31 -5.34
CA VAL A 168 11.46 18.49 -5.69
C VAL A 168 10.58 18.28 -4.47
N GLU A 169 9.30 18.64 -4.58
CA GLU A 169 8.32 18.52 -3.50
C GLU A 169 7.44 17.27 -3.70
N ILE A 170 7.25 16.47 -2.66
CA ILE A 170 6.26 15.39 -2.67
C ILE A 170 4.92 15.95 -2.19
N LEU A 171 3.92 15.98 -3.07
CA LEU A 171 2.57 16.41 -2.74
C LEU A 171 1.82 15.33 -1.97
N GLN A 172 1.95 14.07 -2.40
CA GLN A 172 1.31 12.94 -1.74
C GLN A 172 1.96 11.60 -2.12
N THR A 173 1.91 10.61 -1.22
CA THR A 173 2.29 9.22 -1.50
C THR A 173 1.06 8.33 -1.51
N VAL A 174 0.85 7.59 -2.60
CA VAL A 174 -0.34 6.75 -2.81
C VAL A 174 0.06 5.45 -3.51
N GLN A 175 -0.04 4.33 -2.79
CA GLN A 175 0.35 3.02 -3.32
C GLN A 175 -0.50 2.59 -4.52
N HIS A 176 -1.82 2.75 -4.44
CA HIS A 176 -2.73 2.31 -5.50
C HIS A 176 -2.64 3.22 -6.72
N TYR A 177 -2.28 2.64 -7.87
CA TYR A 177 -2.10 3.35 -9.13
C TYR A 177 -3.32 4.19 -9.55
N LYS A 178 -4.53 3.60 -9.52
CA LYS A 178 -5.76 4.32 -9.91
C LYS A 178 -6.04 5.55 -9.05
N ASN A 179 -5.83 5.43 -7.74
CA ASN A 179 -5.99 6.56 -6.82
C ASN A 179 -4.92 7.63 -7.08
N ARG A 180 -3.70 7.21 -7.40
CA ARG A 180 -2.60 8.12 -7.71
C ARG A 180 -2.85 8.91 -8.99
N LEU A 181 -3.37 8.28 -10.04
CA LEU A 181 -3.80 8.96 -11.26
C LEU A 181 -4.89 9.99 -11.00
N PHE A 182 -5.93 9.61 -10.25
CA PHE A 182 -7.03 10.52 -9.91
C PHE A 182 -6.52 11.73 -9.14
N LEU A 183 -5.68 11.50 -8.12
CA LEU A 183 -5.13 12.57 -7.30
C LEU A 183 -4.13 13.45 -8.06
N GLU A 184 -3.30 12.88 -8.93
CA GLU A 184 -2.44 13.64 -9.85
C GLU A 184 -3.29 14.62 -10.66
N MET A 185 -4.39 14.14 -11.26
CA MET A 185 -5.33 14.98 -11.98
C MET A 185 -5.90 16.11 -11.09
N CYS A 186 -6.33 15.78 -9.86
CA CYS A 186 -6.81 16.78 -8.91
C CYS A 186 -5.75 17.84 -8.57
N TYR A 187 -4.49 17.43 -8.38
CA TYR A 187 -3.39 18.34 -8.07
C TYR A 187 -3.04 19.26 -9.25
N ILE A 188 -3.08 18.75 -10.48
CA ILE A 188 -2.92 19.55 -11.70
C ILE A 188 -4.05 20.58 -11.78
N THR A 189 -5.32 20.16 -11.69
CA THR A 189 -6.47 21.07 -11.77
C THR A 189 -6.46 22.14 -10.67
N LYS A 190 -6.02 21.78 -9.45
CA LYS A 190 -5.91 22.72 -8.34
C LYS A 190 -4.82 23.78 -8.57
N THR A 191 -3.78 23.46 -9.33
CA THR A 191 -2.59 24.29 -9.46
C THR A 191 -2.52 24.92 -10.85
N LYS A 192 -3.09 26.12 -11.00
CA LYS A 192 -3.24 26.84 -12.29
C LYS A 192 -1.95 27.02 -13.11
N LYS A 193 -0.78 26.96 -12.47
CA LYS A 193 0.54 27.16 -13.10
C LYS A 193 1.33 25.86 -13.30
N CYS A 194 0.79 24.70 -12.93
CA CYS A 194 1.48 23.43 -13.12
C CYS A 194 0.94 22.63 -14.31
N ASN A 195 1.89 22.14 -15.10
CA ASN A 195 1.80 21.40 -16.37
C ASN A 195 1.37 22.30 -17.52
#